data_AF-A0AB37G4Z4-F1
#
_entry.id   AF-A0AB37G4Z4-F1
#
_cell.length_a   1.000
_cell.length_b   1.000
_cell.length_c   1.000
_cell.angle_alpha   90.00
_cell.angle_beta   90.00
_cell.angle_gamma   90.00
#
_symmetry.space_group_name_H-M   'P 1'
#
loop_
_entity.id
_entity.type
_entity.pdbx_description
1 polymer ?
#
loop_
_entity_poly.entity_id
_entity_poly.type
_entity_poly.pdbx_seq_one_letter_code
_entity_poly.pdbx_strand_id
1 'polypeptide(L)'
;MLTQALWVVGIHGANIIFAFVSPIALANMSLNAAGERMIVAGEFSNMFVIAGGSGATLGLCIWLATRARSEQLSAIGKAAIVPGIFNINEPLIFGLPIIYNPALAIPFMLAPIASMTVYYFSMKLNLINAVVAQVPWPTPVGIGAFLGTADWRAIVVSIVCAVVAFLVYYPFIRAYDKQLLKEEAANA
;
A
#
# COMPACT_ATOMS: atom_id res chain seq x y z
N MET A 1 4.41 -2.46 10.08
CA MET A 1 5.23 -1.42 10.75
C MET A 1 6.72 -1.59 10.48
N LEU A 2 7.33 -2.74 10.80
CA LEU A 2 8.78 -2.98 10.60
C LEU A 2 9.27 -2.71 9.18
N THR A 3 8.55 -3.18 8.17
CA THR A 3 8.86 -2.91 6.75
C THR A 3 8.98 -1.42 6.47
N GLN A 4 8.08 -0.60 7.03
CA GLN A 4 8.07 0.83 6.77
C GLN A 4 9.15 1.56 7.56
N ALA A 5 9.45 1.11 8.78
CA ALA A 5 10.55 1.66 9.57
C ALA A 5 11.91 1.48 8.85
N LEU A 6 12.12 0.35 8.19
CA LEU A 6 13.32 0.10 7.38
C LEU A 6 13.39 1.03 6.16
N TRP A 7 12.27 1.23 5.46
CA TRP A 7 12.19 2.17 4.34
C TRP A 7 12.49 3.62 4.74
N VAL A 8 12.05 4.05 5.93
CA VAL A 8 12.34 5.40 6.46
C VAL A 8 13.85 5.65 6.66
N VAL A 9 14.66 4.59 6.82
CA VAL A 9 16.13 4.67 6.90
C VAL A 9 16.84 4.23 5.62
N GLY A 10 16.10 4.08 4.50
CA GLY A 10 16.67 3.74 3.19
C GLY A 10 16.98 2.26 2.96
N ILE A 11 16.51 1.37 3.84
CA ILE A 11 16.62 -0.09 3.66
C ILE A 11 15.33 -0.60 3.03
N HIS A 12 15.45 -1.45 2.00
CA HIS A 12 14.29 -2.03 1.32
C HIS A 12 13.57 -3.05 2.24
N GLY A 13 12.70 -2.55 3.11
CA GLY A 13 12.14 -3.31 4.23
C GLY A 13 11.31 -4.53 3.84
N ALA A 14 10.72 -4.54 2.65
CA ALA A 14 9.92 -5.68 2.18
C ALA A 14 10.81 -6.92 1.98
N ASN A 15 12.00 -6.76 1.40
CA ASN A 15 12.92 -7.87 1.13
C ASN A 15 13.43 -8.52 2.42
N ILE A 16 13.63 -7.71 3.47
CA ILE A 16 14.09 -8.22 4.76
C ILE A 16 12.96 -8.89 5.52
N ILE A 17 11.81 -8.23 5.66
CA ILE A 17 10.73 -8.72 6.53
C ILE A 17 9.99 -9.90 5.89
N PHE A 18 9.74 -9.87 4.59
CA PHE A 18 9.00 -10.95 3.92
C PHE A 18 9.81 -12.24 3.76
N ALA A 19 11.14 -12.21 3.87
CA ALA A 19 11.94 -13.43 4.00
C ALA A 19 11.51 -14.31 5.18
N PHE A 20 10.95 -13.70 6.24
CA PHE A 20 10.43 -14.41 7.42
C PHE A 20 8.91 -14.59 7.36
N VAL A 21 8.17 -13.60 6.84
CA VAL A 21 6.70 -13.64 6.82
C VAL A 21 6.17 -14.58 5.74
N SER A 22 6.79 -14.64 4.57
CA SER A 22 6.26 -15.41 3.44
C SER A 22 6.16 -16.92 3.71
N PRO A 23 7.15 -17.59 4.34
CA PRO A 23 6.99 -19.00 4.71
C PRO A 23 5.80 -19.26 5.64
N ILE A 24 5.56 -18.38 6.61
CA ILE A 24 4.42 -18.46 7.55
C ILE A 24 3.10 -18.25 6.80
N ALA A 25 3.04 -17.23 5.96
CA ALA A 25 1.85 -16.93 5.17
C ALA A 25 1.52 -18.07 4.18
N LEU A 26 2.53 -18.71 3.60
CA LEU A 26 2.32 -19.85 2.70
C LEU A 26 1.80 -21.08 3.46
N ALA A 27 2.36 -21.38 4.63
CA ALA A 27 1.84 -22.47 5.48
C ALA A 27 0.39 -22.22 5.91
N ASN A 28 0.08 -20.98 6.31
CA ASN A 28 -1.28 -20.57 6.69
C ASN A 28 -2.28 -20.63 5.53
N MET A 29 -1.84 -20.36 4.30
CA MET A 29 -2.67 -20.50 3.11
C MET A 29 -3.06 -21.96 2.86
N SER A 30 -2.13 -22.90 3.06
CA SER A 30 -2.43 -24.34 2.99
C SER A 30 -3.44 -24.76 4.05
N LEU A 31 -3.37 -24.20 5.27
CA LEU A 31 -4.40 -24.42 6.30
C LEU A 31 -5.76 -23.86 5.86
N ASN A 32 -5.79 -22.66 5.27
CA ASN A 32 -7.02 -22.07 4.75
C ASN A 32 -7.66 -22.92 3.65
N ALA A 33 -6.85 -23.53 2.78
CA ALA A 33 -7.34 -24.47 1.76
C ALA A 33 -7.98 -25.72 2.38
N ALA A 34 -7.61 -26.08 3.62
CA ALA A 34 -8.24 -27.15 4.40
C ALA A 34 -9.46 -26.70 5.23
N GLY A 35 -9.88 -25.44 5.12
CA GLY A 35 -11.07 -24.89 5.79
C GLY A 35 -10.77 -23.98 6.99
N GLU A 36 -9.50 -23.78 7.34
CA GLU A 36 -9.11 -22.81 8.37
C GLU A 36 -9.26 -21.36 7.90
N ARG A 37 -9.07 -20.40 8.82
CA ARG A 37 -9.25 -18.96 8.56
C ARG A 37 -8.11 -18.10 9.11
N MET A 38 -6.90 -18.47 8.75
CA MET A 38 -5.69 -17.72 9.04
C MET A 38 -5.68 -16.39 8.27
N ILE A 39 -5.52 -15.29 9.01
CA ILE A 39 -5.57 -13.92 8.46
C ILE A 39 -4.31 -13.58 7.66
N VAL A 40 -3.15 -14.00 8.15
CA VAL A 40 -1.84 -13.83 7.49
C VAL A 40 -1.62 -15.05 6.61
N ALA A 41 -2.06 -14.99 5.35
CA ALA A 41 -2.00 -16.12 4.42
C ALA A 41 -1.75 -15.66 2.98
N GLY A 42 -0.93 -16.40 2.23
CA GLY A 42 -0.55 -16.07 0.86
C GLY A 42 -0.01 -14.64 0.71
N GLU A 43 -0.33 -13.97 -0.40
CA GLU A 43 0.00 -12.56 -0.65
C GLU A 43 -0.95 -11.54 0.02
N PHE A 44 -1.45 -11.81 1.23
CA PHE A 44 -2.41 -10.92 1.92
C PHE A 44 -1.96 -9.45 1.94
N SER A 45 -0.64 -9.21 2.05
CA SER A 45 -0.11 -7.86 2.16
C SER A 45 -0.30 -7.06 0.86
N ASN A 46 0.12 -7.60 -0.28
CA ASN A 46 -0.04 -6.92 -1.58
C ASN A 46 -1.52 -6.84 -2.00
N MET A 47 -2.33 -7.83 -1.63
CA MET A 47 -3.76 -7.85 -1.95
C MET A 47 -4.58 -6.82 -1.16
N PHE A 48 -4.24 -6.57 0.11
CA PHE A 48 -5.13 -5.81 1.02
C PHE A 48 -4.44 -4.73 1.87
N VAL A 49 -3.13 -4.73 2.03
CA VAL A 49 -2.45 -3.91 3.05
C VAL A 49 -1.59 -2.82 2.44
N ILE A 50 -0.80 -3.15 1.43
CA ILE A 50 0.21 -2.28 0.81
C ILE A 50 -0.13 -2.02 -0.67
N ALA A 51 -1.40 -1.70 -0.93
CA ALA A 51 -1.88 -1.32 -2.24
C ALA A 51 -0.98 -0.25 -2.87
N GLY A 52 -0.39 -0.56 -4.01
CA GLY A 52 0.54 0.32 -4.72
C GLY A 52 1.95 0.38 -4.15
N GLY A 53 2.37 -0.62 -3.39
CA GLY A 53 3.72 -0.77 -2.85
C GLY A 53 3.85 -0.38 -1.39
N SER A 54 5.10 -0.34 -0.90
CA SER A 54 5.39 -0.07 0.52
C SER A 54 4.76 1.26 0.96
N GLY A 55 4.08 1.27 2.10
CA GLY A 55 3.33 2.45 2.56
C GLY A 55 1.87 2.53 2.10
N ALA A 56 1.40 1.61 1.24
CA ALA A 56 0.04 1.65 0.68
C ALA A 56 -0.22 2.92 -0.17
N THR A 57 0.67 3.15 -1.14
CA THR A 57 0.81 4.41 -1.85
C THR A 57 -0.05 4.56 -3.11
N LEU A 58 -0.88 3.59 -3.49
CA LEU A 58 -1.64 3.64 -4.75
C LEU A 58 -2.49 4.92 -4.87
N GLY A 59 -3.30 5.23 -3.85
CA GLY A 59 -4.14 6.42 -3.86
C GLY A 59 -3.32 7.71 -3.83
N LEU A 60 -2.16 7.70 -3.17
CA LEU A 60 -1.21 8.81 -3.19
C LEU A 60 -0.67 9.04 -4.61
N CYS A 61 -0.22 8.01 -5.32
CA CYS A 61 0.24 8.12 -6.71
C CYS A 61 -0.85 8.69 -7.63
N ILE A 62 -2.08 8.18 -7.53
CA ILE A 62 -3.23 8.66 -8.33
C ILE A 62 -3.50 10.14 -8.04
N TRP A 63 -3.50 10.54 -6.76
CA TRP A 63 -3.75 11.92 -6.38
C TRP A 63 -2.64 12.85 -6.88
N LEU A 64 -1.37 12.46 -6.77
CA LEU A 64 -0.25 13.27 -7.26
C LEU A 64 -0.30 13.43 -8.77
N ALA A 65 -0.57 12.35 -9.51
CA ALA A 65 -0.63 12.38 -10.98
C ALA A 65 -1.77 13.26 -11.53
N THR A 66 -2.87 13.40 -10.78
CA THR A 66 -4.12 14.00 -11.28
C THR A 66 -4.53 15.29 -10.60
N ARG A 67 -4.06 15.56 -9.38
CA ARG A 67 -4.55 16.66 -8.52
C ARG A 67 -3.46 17.48 -7.82
N ALA A 68 -2.19 17.05 -7.87
CA ALA A 68 -1.09 17.88 -7.35
C ALA A 68 -0.99 19.19 -8.13
N ARG A 69 -0.70 20.27 -7.41
CA ARG A 69 -0.56 21.61 -7.99
C ARG A 69 0.90 22.00 -8.21
N SER A 70 1.80 21.52 -7.37
CA SER A 70 3.23 21.72 -7.58
C SER A 70 3.72 20.89 -8.77
N GLU A 71 4.59 21.49 -9.57
CA GLU A 71 5.16 20.84 -10.75
C GLU A 71 5.97 19.60 -10.34
N GLN A 72 6.74 19.71 -9.25
CA GLN A 72 7.52 18.59 -8.71
C GLN A 72 6.65 17.38 -8.37
N LEU A 73 5.59 17.56 -7.58
CA LEU A 73 4.72 16.45 -7.17
C LEU A 73 3.91 15.87 -8.32
N SER A 74 3.47 16.72 -9.25
CA SER A 74 2.78 16.29 -10.47
C SER A 74 3.69 15.39 -11.33
N ALA A 75 4.95 15.77 -11.51
CA ALA A 75 5.93 14.97 -12.25
C ALA A 75 6.18 13.61 -11.59
N ILE A 76 6.41 13.59 -10.27
CA ILE A 76 6.60 12.35 -9.50
C ILE A 76 5.38 11.43 -9.62
N GLY A 77 4.17 11.97 -9.45
CA GLY A 77 2.94 11.20 -9.55
C GLY A 77 2.76 10.55 -10.92
N LYS A 78 3.02 11.28 -12.01
CA LYS A 78 2.93 10.76 -13.38
C LYS A 78 3.95 9.66 -13.65
N ALA A 79 5.16 9.77 -13.11
CA ALA A 79 6.18 8.71 -13.22
C ALA A 79 5.82 7.46 -12.39
N ALA A 80 5.16 7.65 -11.24
CA ALA A 80 4.87 6.58 -10.29
C ALA A 80 3.54 5.84 -10.51
N ILE A 81 2.56 6.42 -11.24
CA ILE A 81 1.21 5.85 -11.30
C ILE A 81 1.16 4.47 -11.98
N VAL A 82 1.83 4.31 -13.13
CA VAL A 82 1.86 3.04 -13.86
C VAL A 82 2.52 1.92 -13.03
N PRO A 83 3.75 2.08 -12.53
CA PRO A 83 4.34 1.07 -11.64
C PRO A 83 3.51 0.86 -10.37
N GLY A 84 2.90 1.93 -9.84
CA GLY A 84 2.03 1.85 -8.66
C GLY A 84 0.81 0.95 -8.86
N ILE A 85 0.22 0.87 -10.05
CA ILE A 85 -0.87 -0.07 -10.34
C ILE A 85 -0.42 -1.54 -10.14
N PHE A 86 0.86 -1.81 -10.39
CA PHE A 86 1.50 -3.12 -10.21
C PHE A 86 2.27 -3.23 -8.89
N ASN A 87 1.90 -2.45 -7.87
CA ASN A 87 2.52 -2.46 -6.54
C ASN A 87 4.03 -2.12 -6.49
N ILE A 88 4.55 -1.48 -7.55
CA ILE A 88 5.94 -1.01 -7.67
C ILE A 88 5.94 0.49 -7.35
N ASN A 89 6.75 0.93 -6.38
CA ASN A 89 6.66 2.32 -5.89
C ASN A 89 7.98 3.01 -5.58
N GLU A 90 9.09 2.46 -6.05
CA GLU A 90 10.41 3.06 -6.01
C GLU A 90 10.45 4.46 -6.64
N PRO A 91 9.78 4.74 -7.79
CA PRO A 91 9.72 6.10 -8.32
C PRO A 91 9.09 7.10 -7.34
N LEU A 92 8.14 6.64 -6.51
CA LEU A 92 7.51 7.48 -5.49
C LEU A 92 8.38 7.61 -4.23
N ILE A 93 8.90 6.49 -3.71
CA ILE A 93 9.70 6.48 -2.49
C ILE A 93 10.98 7.29 -2.64
N PHE A 94 11.60 7.24 -3.82
CA PHE A 94 12.82 8.01 -4.11
C PHE A 94 12.52 9.41 -4.66
N GLY A 95 11.37 9.62 -5.30
CA GLY A 95 10.95 10.94 -5.79
C GLY A 95 10.46 11.86 -4.68
N LEU A 96 9.80 11.32 -3.66
CA LEU A 96 9.41 12.04 -2.46
C LEU A 96 10.50 11.90 -1.39
N PRO A 97 10.74 12.92 -0.56
CA PRO A 97 11.69 12.81 0.55
C PRO A 97 11.07 12.00 1.72
N ILE A 98 10.46 10.83 1.48
CA ILE A 98 9.87 10.00 2.54
C ILE A 98 10.96 9.56 3.53
N ILE A 99 12.14 9.27 2.99
CA ILE A 99 13.34 9.01 3.76
C ILE A 99 13.76 10.34 4.39
N TYR A 100 13.82 10.39 5.72
CA TYR A 100 14.20 11.57 6.52
C TYR A 100 13.20 12.75 6.60
N ASN A 101 11.99 12.68 6.02
CA ASN A 101 10.93 13.66 6.30
C ASN A 101 9.87 13.06 7.25
N PRO A 102 9.87 13.43 8.55
CA PRO A 102 8.90 12.92 9.51
C PRO A 102 7.44 13.13 9.08
N ALA A 103 7.14 14.23 8.38
CA ALA A 103 5.78 14.55 7.95
C ALA A 103 5.25 13.55 6.91
N LEU A 104 6.11 12.98 6.07
CA LEU A 104 5.74 11.95 5.10
C LEU A 104 5.96 10.53 5.64
N ALA A 105 6.90 10.35 6.57
CA ALA A 105 7.13 9.08 7.25
C ALA A 105 5.93 8.65 8.12
N ILE A 106 5.27 9.59 8.81
CA ILE A 106 4.09 9.32 9.64
C ILE A 106 2.98 8.62 8.83
N PRO A 107 2.42 9.22 7.75
CA PRO A 107 1.38 8.55 6.98
C PRO A 107 1.89 7.30 6.29
N PHE A 108 3.17 7.24 5.91
CA PHE A 108 3.79 6.02 5.34
C PHE A 108 3.82 4.83 6.30
N MET A 109 3.92 5.09 7.61
CA MET A 109 3.79 4.04 8.63
C MET A 109 2.33 3.72 8.96
N LEU A 110 1.46 4.72 9.02
CA LEU A 110 0.07 4.58 9.48
C LEU A 110 -0.88 4.04 8.40
N ALA A 111 -0.71 4.39 7.13
CA ALA A 111 -1.61 3.97 6.05
C ALA A 111 -1.68 2.43 5.89
N PRO A 112 -0.57 1.67 5.94
CA PRO A 112 -0.62 0.21 5.96
C PRO A 112 -1.27 -0.35 7.23
N ILE A 113 -1.14 0.32 8.38
CA ILE A 113 -1.79 -0.12 9.63
C ILE A 113 -3.30 0.01 9.46
N ALA A 114 -3.78 1.15 8.98
CA ALA A 114 -5.21 1.38 8.74
C ALA A 114 -5.79 0.37 7.74
N SER A 115 -5.09 0.10 6.65
CA SER A 115 -5.48 -0.93 5.66
C SER A 115 -5.50 -2.33 6.27
N MET A 116 -4.48 -2.69 7.06
CA MET A 116 -4.43 -3.96 7.78
C MET A 116 -5.59 -4.10 8.76
N THR A 117 -5.99 -3.03 9.45
CA THR A 117 -7.13 -3.05 10.36
C THR A 117 -8.42 -3.40 9.62
N VAL A 118 -8.68 -2.77 8.47
CA VAL A 118 -9.86 -3.07 7.63
C VAL A 118 -9.83 -4.53 7.17
N TYR A 119 -8.71 -5.01 6.66
CA TYR A 119 -8.56 -6.39 6.23
C TYR A 119 -8.75 -7.39 7.38
N TYR A 120 -8.12 -7.13 8.53
CA TYR A 120 -8.22 -7.97 9.73
C TYR A 120 -9.67 -8.17 10.16
N PHE A 121 -10.44 -7.08 10.28
CA PHE A 121 -11.85 -7.17 10.65
C PHE A 121 -12.70 -7.82 9.56
N SER A 122 -12.38 -7.59 8.28
CA SER A 122 -13.08 -8.24 7.17
C SER A 122 -12.92 -9.77 7.22
N MET A 123 -11.72 -10.26 7.55
CA MET A 123 -11.47 -11.68 7.77
C MET A 123 -12.13 -12.20 9.04
N LYS A 124 -12.00 -11.48 10.17
CA LYS A 124 -12.52 -11.89 11.49
C LYS A 124 -14.04 -11.95 11.54
N LEU A 125 -14.72 -11.05 10.83
CA LEU A 125 -16.18 -10.98 10.72
C LEU A 125 -16.72 -11.81 9.55
N ASN A 126 -15.87 -12.57 8.85
CA ASN A 126 -16.24 -13.40 7.71
C ASN A 126 -16.92 -12.64 6.56
N LEU A 127 -16.54 -11.38 6.35
CA LEU A 127 -17.04 -10.58 5.22
C LEU A 127 -16.50 -11.08 3.88
N ILE A 128 -15.33 -11.73 3.91
CA ILE A 128 -14.67 -12.35 2.75
C ILE A 128 -14.22 -13.77 3.08
N ASN A 129 -14.04 -14.57 2.02
CA ASN A 129 -13.40 -15.88 2.13
C ASN A 129 -11.93 -15.75 2.56
N ALA A 130 -11.40 -16.84 3.13
CA ALA A 130 -9.99 -16.90 3.47
C ALA A 130 -9.13 -16.95 2.20
N VAL A 131 -7.89 -16.47 2.31
CA VAL A 131 -6.92 -16.57 1.20
C VAL A 131 -6.49 -18.03 1.06
N VAL A 132 -6.76 -18.62 -0.10
CA VAL A 132 -6.51 -20.03 -0.42
C VAL A 132 -5.59 -20.23 -1.62
N ALA A 133 -5.31 -19.17 -2.38
CA ALA A 133 -4.46 -19.22 -3.55
C ALA A 133 -3.37 -18.16 -3.50
N GLN A 134 -2.19 -18.53 -3.99
CA GLN A 134 -1.06 -17.62 -4.14
C GLN A 134 -1.22 -16.83 -5.44
N VAL A 135 -0.94 -15.54 -5.38
CA VAL A 135 -1.06 -14.62 -6.51
C VAL A 135 0.28 -13.90 -6.68
N PRO A 136 0.75 -13.59 -7.90
CA PRO A 136 1.92 -12.75 -8.08
C PRO A 136 1.73 -11.37 -7.44
N TRP A 137 2.71 -10.90 -6.66
CA TRP A 137 2.61 -9.61 -5.96
C TRP A 137 2.38 -8.38 -6.86
N PRO A 138 2.80 -8.34 -8.15
CA PRO A 138 2.50 -7.20 -9.01
C PRO A 138 1.05 -7.16 -9.49
N THR A 139 0.20 -8.11 -9.08
CA THR A 139 -1.19 -8.15 -9.52
C THR A 139 -1.93 -6.91 -9.02
N PRO A 140 -2.65 -6.19 -9.90
CA PRO A 140 -3.39 -4.99 -9.50
C PRO A 140 -4.37 -5.24 -8.35
N VAL A 141 -4.51 -4.22 -7.50
CA VAL A 141 -5.45 -4.20 -6.37
C VAL A 141 -6.86 -4.53 -6.85
N GLY A 142 -7.62 -5.30 -6.08
CA GLY A 142 -8.90 -5.86 -6.49
C GLY A 142 -8.74 -7.20 -7.20
N ILE A 143 -8.02 -7.24 -8.32
CA ILE A 143 -7.80 -8.47 -9.09
C ILE A 143 -7.08 -9.51 -8.23
N GLY A 144 -5.98 -9.11 -7.59
CA GLY A 144 -5.22 -10.03 -6.74
C GLY A 144 -6.07 -10.57 -5.58
N ALA A 145 -6.82 -9.69 -4.92
CA ALA A 145 -7.71 -10.05 -3.82
C ALA A 145 -8.79 -11.07 -4.23
N PHE A 146 -9.39 -10.90 -5.41
CA PHE A 146 -10.34 -11.85 -5.98
C PHE A 146 -9.68 -13.20 -6.25
N LEU A 147 -8.54 -13.20 -6.94
CA LEU A 147 -7.85 -14.45 -7.31
C LEU A 147 -7.37 -15.23 -6.07
N GLY A 148 -6.92 -14.55 -5.03
CA GLY A 148 -6.43 -15.18 -3.80
C GLY A 148 -7.53 -15.78 -2.92
N THR A 149 -8.77 -15.28 -3.01
CA THR A 149 -9.89 -15.67 -2.14
C THR A 149 -11.04 -16.37 -2.87
N ALA A 150 -11.02 -16.36 -4.21
CA ALA A 150 -12.15 -16.73 -5.07
C ALA A 150 -13.47 -16.03 -4.68
N ASP A 151 -13.38 -14.78 -4.20
CA ASP A 151 -14.52 -14.04 -3.64
C ASP A 151 -14.57 -12.61 -4.19
N TRP A 152 -15.64 -12.26 -4.89
CA TRP A 152 -15.81 -10.91 -5.45
C TRP A 152 -15.88 -9.82 -4.38
N ARG A 153 -16.32 -10.16 -3.15
CA ARG A 153 -16.37 -9.22 -2.02
C ARG A 153 -14.97 -8.77 -1.62
N ALA A 154 -13.95 -9.58 -1.88
CA ALA A 154 -12.56 -9.23 -1.64
C ALA A 154 -12.08 -8.07 -2.54
N ILE A 155 -12.67 -7.90 -3.73
CA ILE A 155 -12.42 -6.73 -4.59
C ILE A 155 -12.82 -5.46 -3.83
N VAL A 156 -14.05 -5.44 -3.31
CA VAL A 156 -14.59 -4.31 -2.55
C VAL A 156 -13.72 -4.01 -1.33
N VAL A 157 -13.37 -5.03 -0.54
CA VAL A 157 -12.51 -4.85 0.66
C VAL A 157 -11.14 -4.28 0.28
N SER A 158 -10.49 -4.79 -0.76
CA SER A 158 -9.17 -4.28 -1.17
C SER A 158 -9.21 -2.82 -1.63
N ILE A 159 -10.29 -2.40 -2.30
CA ILE A 159 -10.51 -0.99 -2.69
C ILE A 159 -10.73 -0.14 -1.44
N VAL A 160 -11.54 -0.61 -0.48
CA VAL A 160 -11.75 0.10 0.79
C VAL A 160 -10.43 0.26 1.55
N CYS A 161 -9.59 -0.77 1.62
CA CYS A 161 -8.25 -0.67 2.20
C CYS A 161 -7.43 0.44 1.52
N ALA A 162 -7.35 0.44 0.18
CA ALA A 162 -6.61 1.46 -0.57
C ALA A 162 -7.15 2.88 -0.34
N VAL A 163 -8.46 3.04 -0.25
CA VAL A 163 -9.11 4.33 0.07
C VAL A 163 -8.77 4.77 1.49
N VAL A 164 -8.87 3.89 2.48
CA VAL A 164 -8.53 4.20 3.87
C VAL A 164 -7.06 4.59 4.02
N ALA A 165 -6.14 3.86 3.37
CA ALA A 165 -4.73 4.25 3.28
C ALA A 165 -4.56 5.66 2.69
N PHE A 166 -5.24 5.96 1.58
CA PHE A 166 -5.18 7.29 0.97
C PHE A 166 -5.69 8.40 1.91
N LEU A 167 -6.78 8.15 2.64
CA LEU A 167 -7.32 9.13 3.60
C LEU A 167 -6.31 9.46 4.71
N VAL A 168 -5.47 8.50 5.11
CA VAL A 168 -4.36 8.75 6.04
C VAL A 168 -3.32 9.69 5.43
N TYR A 169 -2.97 9.53 4.15
CA TYR A 169 -2.01 10.40 3.45
C TYR A 169 -2.57 11.80 3.15
N TYR A 170 -3.86 11.90 2.86
CA TYR A 170 -4.48 13.09 2.30
C TYR A 170 -4.15 14.41 3.03
N PRO A 171 -4.25 14.53 4.37
CA PRO A 171 -3.94 15.78 5.05
C PRO A 171 -2.46 16.17 4.93
N PHE A 172 -1.55 15.20 4.99
CA PHE A 172 -0.11 15.43 4.93
C PHE A 172 0.33 15.86 3.53
N ILE A 173 -0.12 15.12 2.50
CA ILE A 173 0.31 15.41 1.14
C ILE A 173 -0.29 16.72 0.62
N ARG A 174 -1.52 17.06 1.01
CA ARG A 174 -2.14 18.33 0.66
C ARG A 174 -1.40 19.52 1.29
N ALA A 175 -0.93 19.37 2.54
CA ALA A 175 -0.13 20.39 3.19
C ALA A 175 1.24 20.56 2.50
N TYR A 176 1.88 19.44 2.15
CA TYR A 176 3.17 19.43 1.46
C TYR A 176 3.10 20.03 0.05
N ASP A 177 2.09 19.66 -0.75
CA ASP A 177 1.84 20.25 -2.07
C ASP A 177 1.65 21.77 -2.02
N LYS A 178 0.92 22.25 -1.00
CA LYS A 178 0.75 23.69 -0.77
C LYS A 178 2.05 24.40 -0.39
N GLN A 179 2.94 23.72 0.33
CA GLN A 179 4.25 24.27 0.67
C GLN A 179 5.11 24.38 -0.59
N LEU A 180 5.26 23.30 -1.36
CA LEU A 180 6.04 23.29 -2.59
C LEU A 180 5.54 24.32 -3.60
N LEU A 181 4.22 24.44 -3.79
CA LEU A 181 3.64 25.44 -4.69
C LEU A 181 4.03 26.88 -4.30
N LYS A 182 4.16 27.18 -3.00
CA LYS A 182 4.60 28.50 -2.54
C LYS A 182 6.08 28.72 -2.81
N GLU A 183 6.90 27.69 -2.61
CA GLU A 183 8.33 27.73 -2.89
C GLU A 183 8.60 27.90 -4.39
N GLU A 184 7.88 27.15 -5.25
CA GLU A 184 7.91 27.30 -6.71
C GLU A 184 7.54 28.72 -7.14
N ALA A 185 6.48 29.30 -6.57
CA ALA A 185 6.05 30.67 -6.89
C ALA A 185 7.01 31.76 -6.39
N ALA A 186 7.79 31.51 -5.32
CA ALA A 186 8.79 32.45 -4.81
C ALA A 186 10.10 32.41 -5.61
N ASN A 187 10.36 31.31 -6.32
CA ASN A 187 11.56 31.07 -7.11
C ASN A 187 11.36 31.30 -8.62
N ALA A 188 10.14 31.66 -9.05
CA ALA A 188 9.77 32.01 -10.43
C ALA A 188 9.91 33.52 -10.69
#